data_AF-A0A963NPI2-F1
#
_entry.id   AF-A0A963NPI2-F1
#
_cell.length_a   1.000
_cell.length_b   1.000
_cell.length_c   1.000
_cell.angle_alpha   90.00
_cell.angle_beta   90.00
_cell.angle_gamma   90.00
#
_symmetry.space_group_name_H-M   'P 1'
#
loop_
_entity.id
_entity.type
_entity.pdbx_description
1 polymer ?
#
loop_
_entity_poly.entity_id
_entity_poly.type
_entity_poly.pdbx_seq_one_letter_code
_entity_poly.pdbx_strand_id
1 'polypeptide(L)'
;VLGAITLRMSGHYLPLATIAWGLALNYTMANLEWLGKYDGILGIPAMNLFGVDLGTGRGLHPLVWAIALLAALAVTRLLDSRPGRAIRALKSGSTMAEAMGISTFRYKLTAFVLAALLAALSGWLFAHFQRSVSPAPFAIGKGIEYLFMAVLGGIGHVWGAFLGAGVVRVVEDQLQVLLPRLIGTSG
;
A
#
# COMPACT_ATOMS: atom_id res chain seq x y z
N VAL A 1 8.93 6.82 -15.02
CA VAL A 1 8.67 6.26 -16.36
C VAL A 1 7.34 5.50 -16.41
N LEU A 2 7.15 4.45 -15.60
CA LEU A 2 5.91 3.65 -15.56
C LEU A 2 4.64 4.50 -15.42
N GLY A 3 4.59 5.41 -14.42
CA GLY A 3 3.44 6.30 -14.22
C GLY A 3 3.14 7.21 -15.41
N ALA A 4 4.15 7.65 -16.15
CA ALA A 4 3.94 8.50 -17.32
C ALA A 4 3.37 7.72 -18.52
N ILE A 5 3.64 6.41 -18.61
CA ILE A 5 3.11 5.54 -19.66
C ILE A 5 1.69 5.09 -19.30
N THR A 6 1.46 4.68 -18.05
CA THR A 6 0.16 4.16 -17.61
C THR A 6 -0.91 5.25 -17.55
N LEU A 7 -0.57 6.46 -17.08
CA LEU A 7 -1.52 7.57 -16.96
C LEU A 7 -1.93 8.21 -18.29
N ARG A 8 -1.32 7.80 -19.42
CA ARG A 8 -1.80 8.16 -20.76
C ARG A 8 -3.01 7.32 -21.19
N MET A 9 -3.27 6.20 -20.52
CA MET A 9 -4.45 5.38 -20.77
C MET A 9 -5.65 5.97 -20.03
N SER A 10 -6.79 6.07 -20.70
CA SER A 10 -8.04 6.60 -20.15
C SER A 10 -9.06 5.50 -19.86
N GLY A 11 -9.93 5.72 -18.87
CA GLY A 11 -11.05 4.84 -18.55
C GLY A 11 -10.62 3.51 -17.92
N HIS A 12 -11.28 2.42 -18.31
CA HIS A 12 -11.08 1.08 -17.74
C HIS A 12 -9.70 0.48 -18.02
N TYR A 13 -8.98 1.01 -19.02
CA TYR A 13 -7.64 0.55 -19.37
C TYR A 13 -6.59 0.91 -18.33
N LEU A 14 -6.78 2.02 -17.58
CA LEU A 14 -5.82 2.44 -16.56
C LEU A 14 -5.73 1.42 -15.40
N PRO A 15 -6.85 1.01 -14.76
CA PRO A 15 -6.81 -0.05 -13.75
C PRO A 15 -6.26 -1.38 -14.28
N LEU A 16 -6.68 -1.81 -15.47
CA LEU A 16 -6.20 -3.05 -16.09
C LEU A 16 -4.68 -3.03 -16.29
N ALA A 17 -4.13 -1.92 -16.78
CA ALA A 17 -2.70 -1.76 -16.94
C ALA A 17 -1.95 -1.78 -15.60
N THR A 18 -2.51 -1.18 -14.54
CA THR A 18 -1.88 -1.23 -13.20
C THR A 18 -1.87 -2.65 -12.62
N ILE A 19 -2.93 -3.42 -12.84
CA ILE A 19 -3.00 -4.83 -12.43
C ILE A 19 -1.98 -5.66 -13.20
N ALA A 20 -1.91 -5.49 -14.53
CA ALA A 20 -0.94 -6.18 -15.38
C ALA A 20 0.50 -5.87 -14.95
N TRP A 21 0.81 -4.61 -14.65
CA TRP A 21 2.12 -4.22 -14.11
C TRP A 21 2.40 -4.85 -12.75
N GLY A 22 1.43 -4.85 -11.84
CA GLY A 22 1.58 -5.49 -10.52
C GLY A 22 1.88 -6.98 -10.65
N LEU A 23 1.18 -7.68 -11.55
CA LEU A 23 1.37 -9.10 -11.81
C LEU A 23 2.72 -9.39 -12.49
N ALA A 24 3.08 -8.62 -13.51
CA ALA A 24 4.35 -8.75 -14.19
C ALA A 24 5.53 -8.55 -13.22
N LEU A 25 5.47 -7.52 -12.37
CA LEU A 25 6.49 -7.28 -11.35
C LEU A 25 6.53 -8.41 -10.32
N ASN A 26 5.38 -8.88 -9.82
CA ASN A 26 5.34 -9.99 -8.87
C ASN A 26 5.99 -11.26 -9.43
N TYR A 27 5.62 -11.68 -10.65
CA TYR A 27 6.21 -12.85 -11.30
C TYR A 27 7.68 -12.66 -11.66
N THR A 28 8.09 -11.48 -12.11
CA THR A 28 9.49 -11.21 -12.42
C THR A 28 10.35 -11.34 -11.16
N MET A 29 9.90 -10.76 -10.05
CA MET A 29 10.58 -10.86 -8.75
C MET A 29 10.63 -12.29 -8.22
N ALA A 30 9.56 -13.06 -8.42
CA ALA A 30 9.50 -14.46 -8.00
C ALA A 30 10.39 -15.41 -8.83
N ASN A 31 10.76 -15.03 -10.06
CA ASN A 31 11.62 -15.83 -10.93
C ASN A 31 13.10 -15.41 -10.88
N LEU A 32 13.44 -14.32 -10.21
CA LEU A 32 14.81 -13.84 -10.08
C LEU A 32 15.61 -14.76 -9.14
N GLU A 33 16.65 -15.41 -9.69
CA GLU A 33 17.46 -16.37 -8.95
C GLU A 33 18.24 -15.73 -7.80
N TRP A 34 18.68 -14.47 -7.99
CA TRP A 34 19.39 -13.71 -6.97
C TRP A 34 18.51 -13.39 -5.74
N LEU A 35 17.19 -13.38 -5.89
CA LEU A 35 16.25 -13.06 -4.81
C LEU A 35 15.79 -14.30 -4.03
N GLY A 36 16.35 -15.49 -4.30
CA GLY A 36 15.90 -16.74 -3.69
C GLY A 36 14.59 -17.27 -4.27
N LYS A 37 14.21 -16.84 -5.49
CA LYS A 37 12.96 -17.22 -6.18
C LYS A 37 11.72 -17.02 -5.29
N TYR A 38 10.93 -18.09 -5.07
CA TYR A 38 9.73 -18.05 -4.23
C TYR A 38 10.04 -18.14 -2.72
N ASP A 39 11.19 -18.70 -2.35
CA ASP A 39 11.60 -18.85 -0.95
C ASP A 39 12.09 -17.51 -0.35
N GLY A 40 12.56 -16.61 -1.22
CA GLY A 40 12.91 -15.25 -0.86
C GLY A 40 14.29 -15.12 -0.20
N ILE A 41 14.60 -13.91 0.24
CA ILE A 41 15.83 -13.63 1.01
C ILE A 41 15.50 -13.81 2.49
N LEU A 42 16.23 -14.70 3.17
CA LEU A 42 16.13 -14.95 4.61
C LEU A 42 17.28 -14.25 5.34
N GLY A 43 17.02 -13.77 6.57
CA GLY A 43 18.07 -13.26 7.45
C GLY A 43 18.45 -11.80 7.21
N ILE A 44 17.47 -10.95 6.90
CA ILE A 44 17.71 -9.50 6.83
C ILE A 44 18.16 -9.02 8.23
N PRO A 45 19.31 -8.31 8.33
CA PRO A 45 19.81 -7.84 9.61
C PRO A 45 18.80 -6.91 10.28
N ALA A 46 18.78 -6.98 11.60
CA ALA A 46 17.98 -6.08 12.43
C ALA A 46 18.31 -4.62 12.12
N MET A 47 17.28 -3.78 12.04
CA MET A 47 17.47 -2.35 11.85
C MET A 47 18.04 -1.75 13.14
N ASN A 48 19.30 -1.31 13.11
CA ASN A 48 19.90 -0.55 14.18
C ASN A 48 19.61 0.93 13.95
N LEU A 49 18.84 1.56 14.84
CA LEU A 49 18.59 3.00 14.80
C LEU A 49 19.27 3.64 16.02
N PHE A 50 20.20 4.56 15.80
CA PHE A 50 20.91 5.30 16.87
C PHE A 50 21.54 4.42 17.97
N GLY A 51 22.07 3.24 17.60
CA GLY A 51 22.75 2.33 18.55
C GLY A 51 21.81 1.45 19.40
N VAL A 52 20.50 1.52 19.17
CA VAL A 52 19.52 0.58 19.75
C VAL A 52 19.15 -0.47 18.71
N ASP A 53 19.34 -1.73 19.07
CA ASP A 53 18.97 -2.87 18.25
C ASP A 53 17.45 -3.06 18.28
N LEU A 54 16.75 -2.53 17.27
CA LEU A 54 15.30 -2.74 17.11
C LEU A 54 14.98 -4.17 16.62
N GLY A 55 16.00 -5.01 16.41
CA GLY A 55 15.83 -6.44 16.16
C GLY A 55 15.40 -7.21 17.40
N THR A 56 15.90 -6.89 18.58
CA THR A 56 15.57 -7.64 19.79
C THR A 56 14.31 -7.10 20.46
N GLY A 57 13.13 -7.45 19.95
CA GLY A 57 11.83 -7.28 20.64
C GLY A 57 10.74 -6.54 19.86
N ARG A 58 9.73 -6.06 20.58
CA ARG A 58 8.57 -5.31 20.03
C ARG A 58 8.89 -3.87 19.59
N GLY A 59 10.18 -3.48 19.53
CA GLY A 59 10.63 -2.11 19.24
C GLY A 59 10.27 -1.61 17.84
N LEU A 60 10.10 -2.50 16.85
CA LEU A 60 9.65 -2.11 15.51
C LEU A 60 8.19 -1.64 15.48
N HIS A 61 7.32 -2.13 16.36
CA HIS A 61 5.90 -1.75 16.38
C HIS A 61 5.68 -0.23 16.59
N PRO A 62 6.23 0.42 17.62
CA PRO A 62 6.05 1.85 17.81
C PRO A 62 6.67 2.66 16.66
N LEU A 63 7.78 2.19 16.06
CA LEU A 63 8.36 2.83 14.88
C LEU A 63 7.42 2.77 13.67
N VAL A 64 6.81 1.60 13.42
CA VAL A 64 5.83 1.43 12.34
C VAL A 64 4.63 2.34 12.54
N TRP A 65 4.10 2.40 13.76
CA TRP A 65 2.98 3.29 14.08
C TRP A 65 3.37 4.76 13.95
N ALA A 66 4.57 5.16 14.39
CA ALA A 66 5.05 6.53 14.24
C ALA A 66 5.17 6.92 12.76
N ILE A 67 5.77 6.07 11.92
CA ILE A 67 5.89 6.30 10.48
C ILE A 67 4.51 6.36 9.81
N ALA A 68 3.61 5.43 10.15
CA ALA A 68 2.26 5.40 9.59
C ALA A 68 1.46 6.65 9.96
N LEU A 69 1.55 7.10 11.23
CA LEU A 69 0.88 8.31 11.70
C LEU A 69 1.47 9.57 11.05
N LEU A 70 2.79 9.66 10.95
CA LEU A 70 3.47 10.77 10.27
C LEU A 70 3.10 10.83 8.79
N ALA A 71 3.05 9.68 8.11
CA ALA A 71 2.62 9.57 6.73
C ALA A 71 1.15 10.01 6.57
N ALA A 72 0.26 9.60 7.48
CA ALA A 72 -1.14 10.02 7.49
C ALA A 72 -1.30 11.53 7.69
N LEU A 73 -0.55 12.10 8.64
CA LEU A 73 -0.51 13.55 8.89
C LEU A 73 0.05 14.32 7.69
N ALA A 74 1.13 13.82 7.07
CA ALA A 74 1.71 14.42 5.88
C ALA A 74 0.71 14.42 4.71
N VAL A 75 0.02 13.29 4.47
CA VAL A 75 -0.97 13.18 3.39
C VAL A 75 -2.18 14.05 3.66
N THR A 76 -2.70 14.11 4.90
CA THR A 76 -3.83 15.00 5.22
C THR A 76 -3.46 16.47 5.01
N ARG A 77 -2.30 16.92 5.52
CA ARG A 77 -1.80 18.29 5.29
C ARG A 77 -1.58 18.58 3.80
N LEU A 78 -1.07 17.61 3.05
CA LEU A 78 -0.89 17.74 1.61
C LEU A 78 -2.24 17.87 0.88
N LEU A 79 -3.24 17.07 1.27
CA LEU A 79 -4.58 17.10 0.66
C LEU A 79 -5.35 18.40 0.96
N ASP A 80 -5.06 19.07 2.09
CA ASP A 80 -5.66 20.37 2.43
C ASP A 80 -4.96 21.56 1.73
N SER A 81 -3.72 21.35 1.28
CA SER A 81 -2.94 22.37 0.57
C SER A 81 -3.49 22.68 -0.84
N ARG A 82 -3.00 23.76 -1.47
CA ARG A 82 -3.36 24.14 -2.86
C ARG A 82 -3.27 22.97 -3.86
N PRO A 83 -2.15 22.22 -3.96
CA PRO A 83 -2.07 21.07 -4.85
C PRO A 83 -3.03 19.93 -4.45
N GLY A 84 -3.28 19.74 -3.16
CA GLY A 84 -4.26 18.77 -2.66
C GLY A 84 -5.69 19.05 -3.11
N ARG A 85 -6.10 20.32 -3.10
CA ARG A 85 -7.41 20.73 -3.64
C ARG A 85 -7.54 20.48 -5.13
N ALA A 86 -6.46 20.68 -5.90
CA ALA A 86 -6.43 20.33 -7.33
C ALA A 86 -6.57 18.80 -7.55
N ILE A 87 -5.92 17.98 -6.71
CA ILE A 87 -6.08 16.52 -6.71
C ILE A 87 -7.53 16.13 -6.38
N ARG A 88 -8.18 16.79 -5.42
CA ARG A 88 -9.56 16.51 -5.06
C ARG A 88 -10.55 16.92 -6.16
N ALA A 89 -10.27 17.99 -6.89
CA ALA A 89 -11.08 18.45 -8.03
C ALA A 89 -11.09 17.44 -9.20
N LEU A 90 -10.01 16.67 -9.40
CA LEU A 90 -9.94 15.61 -10.40
C LEU A 90 -11.00 14.50 -10.19
N LYS A 91 -11.50 14.32 -8.97
CA LYS A 91 -12.56 13.33 -8.65
C LYS A 91 -13.87 13.64 -9.38
N SER A 92 -14.19 14.92 -9.57
CA SER A 92 -15.44 15.37 -10.20
C SER A 92 -15.42 15.31 -11.73
N GLY A 93 -14.27 14.98 -12.33
CA GLY A 93 -14.09 14.84 -13.77
C GLY A 93 -12.85 15.55 -14.27
N SER A 94 -12.05 14.87 -15.10
CA SER A 94 -10.84 15.45 -15.68
C SER A 94 -11.14 16.62 -16.61
N THR A 95 -12.22 16.55 -17.40
CA THR A 95 -12.59 17.59 -18.37
C THR A 95 -12.88 18.93 -17.69
N MET A 96 -13.56 18.91 -16.53
CA MET A 96 -13.85 20.11 -15.75
C MET A 96 -12.56 20.73 -15.19
N ALA A 97 -11.64 19.91 -14.68
CA ALA A 97 -10.36 20.40 -14.16
C ALA A 97 -9.48 21.02 -15.28
N GLU A 98 -9.49 20.43 -16.48
CA GLU A 98 -8.74 20.95 -17.64
C GLU A 98 -9.30 22.29 -18.12
N ALA A 99 -10.62 22.45 -18.15
CA ALA A 99 -11.27 23.72 -18.48
C ALA A 99 -10.91 24.85 -17.51
N MET A 100 -10.60 24.52 -16.26
CA MET A 100 -10.16 25.47 -15.23
C MET A 100 -8.63 25.71 -15.24
N GLY A 101 -7.92 25.25 -16.27
CA GLY A 101 -6.47 25.46 -16.44
C GLY A 101 -5.59 24.53 -15.59
N ILE A 102 -6.16 23.48 -15.00
CA ILE A 102 -5.41 22.51 -14.18
C ILE A 102 -4.85 21.43 -15.10
N SER A 103 -3.52 21.27 -15.10
CA SER A 103 -2.86 20.19 -15.83
C SER A 103 -3.13 18.83 -15.16
N THR A 104 -4.19 18.14 -15.57
CA THR A 104 -4.64 16.86 -14.98
C THR A 104 -3.56 15.80 -14.96
N PHE A 105 -2.80 15.67 -16.05
CA PHE A 105 -1.71 14.69 -16.16
C PHE A 105 -0.64 14.89 -15.09
N ARG A 106 -0.22 16.15 -14.82
CA ARG A 106 0.81 16.44 -13.82
C ARG A 106 0.33 16.08 -12.41
N TYR A 107 -0.90 16.43 -12.06
CA TYR A 107 -1.45 16.13 -10.73
C TYR A 107 -1.73 14.63 -10.53
N LYS A 108 -2.16 13.92 -11.58
CA LYS A 108 -2.26 12.45 -11.56
C LYS A 108 -0.90 11.80 -11.37
N LEU A 109 0.12 12.29 -12.08
CA LEU A 109 1.49 11.78 -11.96
C LEU A 109 2.08 12.03 -10.58
N THR A 110 1.91 13.23 -10.01
CA THR A 110 2.36 13.50 -8.64
C THR A 110 1.65 12.62 -7.62
N ALA A 111 0.33 12.42 -7.77
CA ALA A 111 -0.42 11.54 -6.88
C ALA A 111 0.07 10.08 -6.98
N PHE A 112 0.35 9.61 -8.20
CA PHE A 112 0.92 8.28 -8.43
C PHE A 112 2.31 8.12 -7.81
N VAL A 113 3.20 9.11 -7.98
CA VAL A 113 4.54 9.08 -7.39
C VAL A 113 4.48 9.11 -5.87
N LEU A 114 3.61 9.92 -5.28
CA LEU A 114 3.39 9.93 -3.83
C LEU A 114 2.91 8.56 -3.33
N ALA A 115 1.89 7.98 -3.97
CA ALA A 115 1.41 6.65 -3.62
C ALA A 115 2.51 5.59 -3.72
N ALA A 116 3.35 5.65 -4.77
CA ALA A 116 4.49 4.75 -4.94
C ALA A 116 5.56 4.92 -3.85
N LEU A 117 5.84 6.16 -3.41
CA LEU A 117 6.76 6.42 -2.31
C LEU A 117 6.25 5.87 -0.97
N LEU A 118 4.96 6.08 -0.67
CA LEU A 118 4.32 5.54 0.52
C LEU A 118 4.30 4.00 0.49
N ALA A 119 4.01 3.40 -0.66
CA ALA A 119 4.04 1.95 -0.84
C ALA A 119 5.45 1.37 -0.69
N ALA A 120 6.47 2.03 -1.25
CA ALA A 120 7.87 1.61 -1.11
C ALA A 120 8.35 1.70 0.35
N LEU A 121 7.99 2.76 1.07
CA LEU A 121 8.28 2.91 2.49
C LEU A 121 7.62 1.81 3.32
N SER A 122 6.35 1.51 3.04
CA SER A 122 5.62 0.41 3.69
C SER A 122 6.28 -0.95 3.41
N GLY A 123 6.66 -1.24 2.16
CA GLY A 123 7.32 -2.49 1.78
C GLY A 123 8.71 -2.64 2.40
N TRP A 124 9.50 -1.56 2.45
CA TRP A 124 10.80 -1.57 3.13
C TRP A 124 10.66 -1.90 4.62
N LEU A 125 9.68 -1.30 5.29
CA LEU A 125 9.40 -1.55 6.69
C LEU A 125 8.89 -2.99 6.93
N PHE A 126 8.03 -3.49 6.02
CA PHE A 126 7.52 -4.85 6.06
C PHE A 126 8.65 -5.89 5.94
N ALA A 127 9.63 -5.67 5.06
CA ALA A 127 10.80 -6.53 4.92
C ALA A 127 11.61 -6.64 6.22
N HIS A 128 11.83 -5.52 6.91
CA HIS A 128 12.56 -5.52 8.19
C HIS A 128 11.73 -6.14 9.33
N PHE A 129 10.41 -5.99 9.30
CA PHE A 129 9.52 -6.62 10.27
C PHE A 129 9.50 -8.14 10.13
N GLN A 130 9.38 -8.65 8.90
CA GLN A 130 9.28 -10.08 8.63
C GLN A 130 10.65 -10.79 8.66
N ARG A 131 11.76 -10.04 8.56
CA ARG A 131 13.16 -10.52 8.41
C ARG A 131 13.39 -11.40 7.19
N SER A 132 12.39 -11.51 6.35
CA SER A 132 12.43 -12.19 5.08
C SER A 132 11.65 -11.41 4.05
N VAL A 133 12.10 -11.48 2.80
CA VAL A 133 11.36 -10.94 1.67
C VAL A 133 10.96 -12.09 0.78
N SER A 134 9.68 -12.46 0.80
CA SER A 134 9.09 -13.39 -0.16
C SER A 134 8.07 -12.64 -1.04
N PRO A 135 7.84 -13.10 -2.28
CA PRO A 135 6.90 -12.46 -3.22
C PRO A 135 5.42 -12.78 -2.91
N ALA A 136 5.14 -13.77 -2.05
CA ALA A 136 3.80 -14.24 -1.73
C ALA A 136 2.85 -13.14 -1.14
N PRO A 137 3.29 -12.24 -0.24
CA PRO A 137 2.44 -11.18 0.30
C PRO A 137 2.09 -10.10 -0.72
N PHE A 138 2.76 -10.07 -1.88
CA PHE A 138 2.60 -9.04 -2.91
C PHE A 138 1.75 -9.51 -4.09
N ALA A 139 1.05 -10.65 -3.95
CA ALA A 139 0.13 -11.15 -4.96
C ALA A 139 -1.11 -10.23 -5.11
N ILE A 140 -1.78 -10.31 -6.25
CA ILE A 140 -2.98 -9.51 -6.56
C ILE A 140 -4.03 -9.62 -5.46
N GLY A 141 -4.23 -10.82 -4.89
CA GLY A 141 -5.21 -11.05 -3.83
C GLY A 141 -5.04 -10.10 -2.64
N LYS A 142 -3.79 -9.88 -2.19
CA LYS A 142 -3.48 -8.93 -1.12
C LYS A 142 -3.69 -7.48 -1.53
N GLY A 143 -3.40 -7.13 -2.79
CA GLY A 143 -3.73 -5.82 -3.34
C GLY A 143 -5.24 -5.53 -3.33
N ILE A 144 -6.06 -6.54 -3.67
CA ILE A 144 -7.53 -6.44 -3.60
C ILE A 144 -8.00 -6.30 -2.16
N GLU A 145 -7.43 -7.06 -1.22
CA GLU A 145 -7.73 -6.97 0.21
C GLU A 145 -7.45 -5.56 0.76
N TYR A 146 -6.29 -4.96 0.42
CA TYR A 146 -5.97 -3.59 0.82
C TYR A 146 -6.92 -2.55 0.22
N LEU A 147 -7.33 -2.76 -1.04
CA LEU A 147 -8.36 -1.92 -1.65
C LEU A 147 -9.69 -2.04 -0.89
N PHE A 148 -10.10 -3.25 -0.51
CA PHE A 148 -11.30 -3.46 0.30
C PHE A 148 -11.22 -2.78 1.67
N MET A 149 -10.08 -2.87 2.36
CA MET A 149 -9.85 -2.15 3.62
C MET A 149 -10.05 -0.64 3.44
N ALA A 150 -9.49 -0.06 2.36
CA ALA A 150 -9.64 1.36 2.07
C ALA A 150 -11.08 1.76 1.70
N VAL A 151 -11.80 0.90 0.96
CA VAL A 151 -13.21 1.13 0.57
C VAL A 151 -14.12 1.07 1.80
N LEU A 152 -13.98 0.04 2.63
CA LEU A 152 -14.76 -0.13 3.87
C LEU A 152 -14.53 1.01 4.86
N GLY A 153 -13.28 1.47 4.98
CA GLY A 153 -12.92 2.60 5.82
C GLY A 153 -13.39 3.97 5.29
N GLY A 154 -13.68 4.07 4.00
CA GLY A 154 -14.11 5.28 3.31
C GLY A 154 -12.98 5.98 2.55
N ILE A 155 -13.06 5.96 1.22
CA ILE A 155 -12.07 6.48 0.25
C ILE A 155 -11.83 8.00 0.38
N GLY A 156 -12.73 8.73 1.06
CA GLY A 156 -12.66 10.19 1.20
C GLY A 156 -11.74 10.70 2.31
N HIS A 157 -11.38 9.86 3.29
CA HIS A 157 -10.65 10.28 4.48
C HIS A 157 -9.46 9.36 4.74
N VAL A 158 -8.29 9.95 4.99
CA VAL A 158 -7.06 9.20 5.31
C VAL A 158 -7.22 8.33 6.56
N TRP A 159 -7.93 8.84 7.56
CA TRP A 159 -8.27 8.10 8.79
C TRP A 159 -9.16 6.89 8.53
N GLY A 160 -9.94 6.92 7.45
CA GLY A 160 -10.76 5.79 7.01
C GLY A 160 -9.91 4.55 6.77
N ALA A 161 -8.72 4.68 6.17
CA ALA A 161 -7.83 3.54 5.92
C ALA A 161 -7.42 2.81 7.21
N PHE A 162 -7.19 3.53 8.32
CA PHE A 162 -6.86 2.92 9.61
C PHE A 162 -8.06 2.18 10.21
N LEU A 163 -9.25 2.78 10.14
CA LEU A 163 -10.48 2.15 10.63
C LEU A 163 -10.82 0.91 9.81
N GLY A 164 -10.76 1.00 8.48
CA GLY A 164 -11.03 -0.12 7.58
C GLY A 164 -10.04 -1.27 7.76
N ALA A 165 -8.74 -0.97 7.85
CA ALA A 165 -7.73 -1.98 8.15
C ALA A 165 -7.95 -2.63 9.52
N GLY A 166 -8.26 -1.83 10.55
CA GLY A 166 -8.55 -2.33 11.90
C GLY A 166 -9.76 -3.26 11.92
N VAL A 167 -10.87 -2.85 11.29
CA VAL A 167 -12.10 -3.66 11.22
C VAL A 167 -11.86 -4.95 10.48
N VAL A 168 -11.28 -4.89 9.27
CA VAL A 168 -11.02 -6.11 8.47
C VAL A 168 -10.10 -7.06 9.21
N ARG A 169 -9.02 -6.56 9.81
CA ARG A 169 -8.07 -7.39 10.55
C ARG A 169 -8.69 -8.04 11.79
N VAL A 170 -9.51 -7.30 12.54
CA VAL A 170 -10.24 -7.84 13.70
C VAL A 170 -11.25 -8.89 13.24
N VAL A 171 -11.97 -8.65 12.16
CA VAL A 171 -12.92 -9.62 11.61
C VAL A 171 -12.20 -10.89 11.18
N GLU A 172 -11.08 -10.79 10.45
CA GLU A 172 -10.27 -11.95 10.06
C GLU A 172 -9.80 -12.76 11.27
N ASP A 173 -9.29 -12.08 12.30
CA ASP A 173 -8.80 -12.70 13.53
C ASP A 173 -9.93 -13.40 14.30
N GLN A 174 -11.08 -12.74 14.44
CA GLN A 174 -12.27 -13.35 15.05
C GLN A 174 -12.80 -14.52 14.23
N LEU A 175 -12.74 -14.44 12.90
CA LEU A 175 -13.13 -15.53 12.03
C LEU A 175 -12.23 -16.74 12.23
N GLN A 176 -10.91 -16.53 12.30
CA GLN A 176 -9.92 -17.58 12.57
C GLN A 176 -10.07 -18.20 13.96
N VAL A 177 -10.56 -17.46 14.95
CA VAL A 177 -10.82 -17.97 16.30
C VAL A 177 -12.18 -18.66 16.43
N LEU A 178 -13.23 -18.13 15.77
CA LEU A 178 -14.59 -18.70 15.84
C LEU A 178 -14.79 -19.90 14.91
N LEU A 179 -14.22 -19.92 13.70
CA LEU A 179 -14.40 -21.03 12.77
C LEU A 179 -13.99 -22.38 13.39
N PRO A 180 -12.80 -22.50 14.01
CA PRO A 180 -12.38 -23.76 14.64
C PRO A 180 -13.29 -24.17 15.82
N ARG A 181 -13.91 -23.19 16.50
CA ARG A 181 -14.85 -23.45 17.61
C ARG A 181 -16.24 -23.89 17.14
N LEU A 182 -16.68 -23.44 15.96
CA LEU A 182 -17.99 -23.73 15.39
C LEU A 182 -18.00 -25.00 14.51
N ILE A 183 -16.92 -25.26 13.79
CA ILE A 183 -16.83 -26.37 12.82
C ILE A 183 -16.12 -27.60 13.44
N GLY A 184 -15.50 -27.42 14.61
CA GLY A 184 -14.73 -28.46 15.27
C GLY A 184 -13.35 -28.65 14.62
N THR A 185 -12.33 -28.85 15.43
CA THR A 185 -10.98 -29.22 14.99
C THR A 185 -10.95 -30.67 14.50
N SER A 186 -11.62 -30.96 13.38
CA SER A 186 -11.52 -32.24 12.68
C SER A 186 -11.15 -31.97 11.22
N GLY A 187 -9.87 -32.14 10.93
CA GLY A 187 -9.21 -31.96 9.63
C GLY A 187 -7.72 -31.80 9.85
#